data_AF-A0A328AKA8-F1
#
_entry.id   AF-A0A328AKA8-F1
#
_cell.length_a   1.000
_cell.length_b   1.000
_cell.length_c   1.000
_cell.angle_alpha   90.00
_cell.angle_beta   90.00
_cell.angle_gamma   90.00
#
_symmetry.space_group_name_H-M   'P 1'
#
loop_
_entity.id
_entity.type
_entity.pdbx_description
1 polymer ?
#
loop_
_entity_poly.entity_id
_entity_poly.type
_entity_poly.pdbx_seq_one_letter_code
_entity_poly.pdbx_strand_id
1 'polypeptide(L)' 'MSGEPVIVGAEIAAGHDGSAELVVRLRYPNGAEGAVTLDEETGLKLMQTSGAEKVEDLAGKSWRAIVGKD' A
#
# COMPACT_ATOMS: atom_id res chain seq x y z
N MET A 1 -6.04 -19.49 9.98
CA MET A 1 -4.81 -19.01 9.34
C MET A 1 -4.62 -17.56 9.74
N SER A 2 -3.60 -17.26 10.54
CA SER A 2 -3.21 -15.89 10.92
C SER A 2 -2.10 -15.44 9.98
N GLY A 3 -2.47 -14.94 8.81
CA GLY A 3 -1.56 -14.21 7.93
C GLY A 3 -1.69 -12.71 8.16
N GLU A 4 -0.78 -11.91 7.62
CA GLU A 4 -1.00 -10.48 7.47
C GLU A 4 -1.57 -10.18 6.07
N PRO A 5 -2.29 -9.07 5.87
CA PRO A 5 -2.62 -8.61 4.54
C PRO A 5 -1.36 -8.39 3.70
N VAL A 6 -1.41 -8.70 2.42
CA VAL A 6 -0.32 -8.45 1.46
C VAL A 6 -0.80 -7.53 0.36
N ILE A 7 0.07 -6.63 -0.11
CA ILE A 7 -0.26 -5.79 -1.26
C ILE A 7 -0.33 -6.67 -2.52
N VAL A 8 -1.44 -6.59 -3.26
CA VAL A 8 -1.63 -7.32 -4.53
C VAL A 8 -1.71 -6.38 -5.74
N GLY A 9 -1.71 -5.06 -5.52
CA GLY A 9 -1.61 -4.05 -6.56
C GLY A 9 -1.63 -2.65 -5.96
N ALA A 10 -1.19 -1.66 -6.74
CA ALA A 10 -1.24 -0.25 -6.35
C ALA A 10 -1.45 0.66 -7.58
N GLU A 11 -2.01 1.84 -7.36
CA GLU A 11 -2.24 2.86 -8.39
C GLU A 11 -2.18 4.27 -7.78
N ILE A 12 -1.86 5.26 -8.62
CA ILE A 12 -1.94 6.68 -8.25
C ILE A 12 -3.33 7.20 -8.58
N ALA A 13 -3.97 7.87 -7.63
CA ALA A 13 -5.29 8.48 -7.78
C ALA A 13 -5.24 9.98 -7.47
N ALA A 14 -6.25 10.72 -7.94
CA ALA A 14 -6.45 12.11 -7.55
C ALA A 14 -7.13 12.15 -6.18
N GLY A 15 -6.47 12.78 -5.20
CA GLY A 15 -6.99 13.00 -3.87
C GLY A 15 -8.08 14.06 -3.83
N HIS A 16 -8.84 14.08 -2.74
CA HIS A 16 -9.98 15.00 -2.58
C HIS A 16 -9.58 16.48 -2.57
N ASP A 17 -8.35 16.79 -2.19
CA ASP A 17 -7.77 18.12 -2.16
C ASP A 17 -6.95 18.48 -3.42
N GLY A 18 -6.93 17.59 -4.41
CA GLY A 18 -6.14 17.73 -5.62
C GLY A 18 -4.69 17.27 -5.50
N SER A 19 -4.27 16.71 -4.35
CA SER A 19 -2.99 16.02 -4.20
C SER A 19 -2.99 14.65 -4.90
N ALA A 20 -1.81 14.05 -5.03
CA ALA A 20 -1.69 12.66 -5.48
C ALA A 20 -1.83 11.71 -4.29
N GLU A 21 -2.71 10.71 -4.41
CA GLU A 21 -2.86 9.65 -3.41
C GLU A 21 -2.37 8.32 -3.96
N LEU A 22 -1.88 7.46 -3.07
CA LEU A 22 -1.54 6.08 -3.41
C LEU A 22 -2.66 5.15 -2.92
N VAL A 23 -3.33 4.47 -3.85
CA VAL A 23 -4.30 3.43 -3.52
C VAL A 23 -3.63 2.07 -3.61
N VAL A 24 -3.58 1.33 -2.50
CA VAL A 24 -3.07 -0.04 -2.46
C VAL A 24 -4.23 -1.03 -2.29
N ARG A 25 -4.22 -2.11 -3.06
CA ARG A 25 -5.12 -3.25 -2.89
C ARG A 25 -4.44 -4.29 -2.01
N LEU A 26 -5.10 -4.67 -0.93
CA LEU A 26 -4.63 -5.67 0.02
C LEU A 26 -5.45 -6.96 -0.13
N ARG A 27 -4.78 -8.11 -0.14
CA ARG A 27 -5.42 -9.41 0.05
C ARG A 27 -5.25 -9.84 1.50
N TYR A 28 -6.36 -10.06 2.18
CA TYR A 28 -6.43 -10.48 3.57
C TYR A 28 -6.31 -12.00 3.71
N PRO A 29 -5.98 -12.53 4.91
CA PRO A 29 -5.81 -13.97 5.14
C PRO A 29 -7.06 -14.81 4.86
N ASN A 30 -8.25 -14.20 4.94
CA ASN A 30 -9.52 -14.83 4.60
C ASN A 30 -9.80 -14.85 3.08
N GLY A 31 -8.85 -14.37 2.26
CA GLY A 31 -8.97 -14.29 0.81
C GLY A 31 -9.71 -13.06 0.29
N ALA A 32 -10.29 -12.24 1.17
CA ALA A 32 -10.95 -10.99 0.77
C ALA A 32 -9.91 -9.99 0.23
N GLU A 33 -10.34 -9.13 -0.68
CA GLU A 33 -9.55 -8.00 -1.17
C GLU A 33 -10.22 -6.68 -0.80
N GLY A 34 -9.41 -5.67 -0.47
CA GLY A 34 -9.88 -4.33 -0.15
C GLY A 34 -8.85 -3.28 -0.53
N ALA A 35 -9.32 -2.07 -0.82
CA ALA A 35 -8.47 -0.93 -1.11
C ALA A 35 -8.19 -0.12 0.16
N VAL A 36 -6.96 0.39 0.28
CA VAL A 36 -6.55 1.37 1.29
C VAL A 36 -5.94 2.55 0.55
N THR A 37 -6.45 3.74 0.82
CA THR A 37 -5.94 4.99 0.29
C THR A 37 -4.94 5.58 1.27
N LEU A 38 -3.78 5.97 0.77
CA LEU A 38 -2.72 6.65 1.50
C LEU A 38 -2.55 8.05 0.89
N ASP A 39 -2.37 9.04 1.75
CA ASP A 39 -1.95 10.38 1.32
C ASP A 39 -0.57 10.34 0.65
N GLU A 40 -0.20 11.43 -0.02
CA GLU A 40 1.07 11.56 -0.76
C GLU A 40 2.29 11.18 0.11
N GLU A 41 2.38 11.72 1.32
CA GLU A 41 3.53 11.52 2.21
C GLU A 41 3.63 10.05 2.64
N THR A 42 2.51 9.49 3.10
CA THR A 42 2.45 8.09 3.54
C THR A 42 2.70 7.12 2.38
N GLY A 43 2.19 7.41 1.19
CA GLY A 43 2.40 6.62 -0.02
C GLY A 43 3.87 6.60 -0.45
N LEU A 44 4.53 7.76 -0.47
CA LEU A 44 5.96 7.86 -0.78
C LEU A 44 6.82 7.12 0.26
N LYS A 45 6.47 7.23 1.55
CA LYS A 45 7.16 6.49 2.62
C LYS A 45 7.02 4.97 2.46
N LEU A 46 5.85 4.50 2.02
CA LEU A 46 5.64 3.09 1.72
C LEU A 46 6.54 2.64 0.57
N MET A 47 6.60 3.39 -0.53
CA MET A 47 7.46 3.06 -1.67
C MET A 47 8.94 3.00 -1.26
N GLN A 48 9.43 4.00 -0.54
CA GLN A 48 10.81 4.06 -0.07
C GLN A 48 11.16 2.89 0.87
N THR A 49 10.34 2.67 1.91
CA THR A 49 10.61 1.61 2.90
C THR A 49 10.50 0.21 2.28
N SER A 50 9.66 0.10 1.24
CA SER A 50 9.51 -1.10 0.45
C SER A 50 10.64 -1.31 -0.56
N GLY A 51 11.44 -0.29 -0.87
CA GLY A 51 12.39 -0.32 -1.99
C GLY A 51 11.68 -0.54 -3.33
N ALA A 52 10.54 0.11 -3.54
CA ALA A 52 9.78 0.10 -4.79
C ALA A 52 10.17 1.35 -5.62
N GLU A 53 10.54 1.15 -6.88
CA GLU A 53 10.86 2.25 -7.80
C GLU A 53 9.62 2.67 -8.62
N LYS A 54 8.69 1.74 -8.80
CA LYS A 54 7.39 1.92 -9.46
C LYS A 54 6.26 1.40 -8.58
N VAL A 55 5.04 1.88 -8.80
CA VAL A 55 3.87 1.46 -8.00
C VAL A 55 3.60 -0.04 -8.14
N GLU A 56 3.86 -0.63 -9.30
CA GLU A 56 3.70 -2.06 -9.55
C GLU A 56 4.65 -2.92 -8.70
N ASP A 57 5.80 -2.38 -8.31
CA ASP A 57 6.77 -3.09 -7.47
C ASP A 57 6.23 -3.34 -6.06
N LEU A 58 5.18 -2.64 -5.62
CA LEU A 58 4.57 -2.85 -4.31
C LEU A 58 3.83 -4.20 -4.21
N ALA A 59 3.47 -4.82 -5.32
CA ALA A 59 2.84 -6.13 -5.31
C ALA A 59 3.75 -7.18 -4.64
N GLY A 60 3.19 -7.94 -3.70
CA GLY A 60 3.92 -8.91 -2.87
C GLY A 60 4.61 -8.33 -1.65
N LYS A 61 4.63 -7.01 -1.47
CA LYS A 61 5.24 -6.36 -0.29
C LYS A 61 4.22 -6.21 0.85
N SER A 62 4.73 -6.06 2.07
CA SER A 62 3.89 -5.84 3.25
C SER A 62 3.44 -4.39 3.35
N TRP A 63 2.15 -4.18 3.62
CA TRP A 63 1.62 -2.85 3.95
C TRP A 63 2.19 -2.30 5.26
N ARG A 64 2.69 -3.16 6.16
CA ARG A 64 3.28 -2.75 7.45
C ARG A 64 4.65 -2.10 7.31
N ALA A 65 5.20 -1.95 6.10
CA ALA A 65 6.46 -1.23 5.91
C ALA A 65 6.41 0.21 6.48
N ILE A 66 5.21 0.80 6.59
CA ILE A 66 4.99 2.15 7.15
C ILE A 66 4.55 2.19 8.62
N VAL A 67 4.13 1.05 9.19
CA VAL A 67 3.74 0.94 10.60
C VAL A 67 4.97 0.41 11.33
N GLY A 68 5.61 1.24 12.15
CA GLY A 68 6.83 0.87 12.86
C GLY A 68 6.71 -0.52 13.51
N LYS A 69 7.79 -1.29 13.49
CA LYS A 69 7.89 -2.52 14.29
C LYS A 69 7.90 -2.11 15.77
N ASP A 70 6.78 -2.33 16.46
CA ASP A 70 6.81 -2.59 17.90
C ASP A 70 7.40 -3.99 18.16
#